data_AF-A0A6V7L1I7-F1
#
_entry.id   AF-A0A6V7L1I7-F1
#
_cell.length_a   1.000
_cell.length_b   1.000
_cell.length_c   1.000
_cell.angle_alpha   90.00
_cell.angle_beta   90.00
_cell.angle_gamma   90.00
#
_symmetry.space_group_name_H-M   'P 1'
#
loop_
_entity.id
_entity.type
_entity.pdbx_description
1 polymer ?
#
loop_
_entity_poly.entity_id
_entity_poly.type
_entity_poly.pdbx_seq_one_letter_code
_entity_poly.pdbx_strand_id
1 'polypeptide(L)'
;NLMPENLVQACFQQIHTVYERKPITTVLGKQNKTEYILEHGLQYRDGTNVMGMIMFCITFGLLLGQLGPRGQAMLDFFVALNEIVMKIVNLIIL
;
A
#
# COMPACT_ATOMS: atom_id res chain seq x y z
N ASN A 1 5.73 -2.59 1.17
CA ASN A 1 4.54 -2.65 0.30
C ASN A 1 3.74 -3.95 0.43
N LEU A 2 4.35 -5.14 0.58
CA LEU A 2 3.62 -6.42 0.75
C LEU A 2 2.59 -6.44 1.90
N MET A 3 2.89 -5.78 3.01
CA MET A 3 1.97 -5.58 4.12
C MET A 3 1.79 -4.07 4.31
N PRO A 4 0.67 -3.48 3.86
CA PRO A 4 0.42 -2.05 4.05
C PRO A 4 0.02 -1.77 5.50
N GLU A 5 0.48 -0.63 6.03
CA GLU A 5 0.07 -0.17 7.36
C GLU A 5 -1.40 0.25 7.40
N ASN A 6 -1.94 0.71 6.26
CA ASN A 6 -3.33 1.10 6.10
C ASN A 6 -3.87 0.65 4.74
N LEU A 7 -4.98 -0.09 4.76
CA LEU A 7 -5.59 -0.64 3.55
C LEU A 7 -6.25 0.42 2.67
N VAL A 8 -6.92 1.39 3.29
CA VAL A 8 -7.60 2.49 2.56
C VAL A 8 -6.56 3.35 1.86
N GLN A 9 -5.45 3.67 2.54
CA GLN A 9 -4.35 4.41 1.94
C GLN A 9 -3.68 3.61 0.82
N ALA A 10 -3.52 2.29 0.98
CA ALA A 10 -2.93 1.42 -0.04
C ALA A 10 -3.72 1.41 -1.37
N CYS A 11 -5.02 1.75 -1.36
CA CYS A 11 -5.81 1.90 -2.58
C CYS A 11 -5.30 3.05 -3.48
N PHE A 12 -4.70 4.08 -2.89
CA PHE A 12 -4.33 5.30 -3.60
C PHE A 12 -2.84 5.65 -3.52
N GLN A 13 -2.11 5.10 -2.56
CA GLN A 13 -0.72 5.45 -2.28
C GLN A 13 0.15 4.23 -1.99
N GLN A 14 1.45 4.38 -2.24
CA GLN A 14 2.49 3.38 -1.99
C GLN A 14 3.73 4.03 -1.36
N ILE A 15 4.44 3.27 -0.53
CA ILE A 15 5.65 3.75 0.15
C ILE A 15 6.85 3.58 -0.79
N HIS A 16 7.64 4.63 -0.91
CA HIS A 16 8.93 4.66 -1.60
C HIS A 16 10.01 5.15 -0.64
N THR A 17 11.17 4.51 -0.70
CA THR A 17 12.36 5.05 -0.04
C THR A 17 12.91 6.18 -0.89
N VAL A 18 13.08 7.35 -0.29
CA VAL A 18 13.67 8.53 -0.92
C VAL A 18 14.96 8.92 -0.21
N TYR A 19 15.92 9.45 -0.95
CA TYR A 19 17.14 10.00 -0.39
C TYR A 19 17.06 11.52 -0.47
N GLU A 20 17.01 12.18 0.68
CA GLU A 20 17.03 13.64 0.76
C GLU A 20 18.43 14.11 1.16
N ARG A 21 18.95 15.11 0.45
CA ARG A 21 20.19 15.78 0.83
C ARG A 21 19.87 16.84 1.86
N LYS A 22 20.20 16.58 3.13
CA LYS A 22 20.06 17.59 4.18
C LYS A 22 21.40 18.27 4.43
N PRO A 23 21.44 19.62 4.48
CA PRO A 23 22.65 20.34 4.83
C PRO A 23 22.92 20.17 6.32
N ILE A 24 24.15 19.82 6.67
CA ILE A 24 24.61 19.78 8.05
C ILE A 24 25.70 20.82 8.21
N THR A 25 25.57 21.64 9.25
CA THR A 25 26.58 22.62 9.62
C THR A 25 27.49 22.01 10.67
N THR A 26 28.67 21.56 10.26
CA THR A 26 29.70 21.13 11.20
C THR A 26 30.51 22.34 11.63
N VAL A 27 30.36 22.78 12.88
CA VAL A 27 31.16 23.88 13.43
C VAL A 27 32.51 23.30 13.89
N LEU A 28 33.49 23.25 12.98
CA LEU A 28 34.86 22.87 13.30
C LEU A 28 35.75 24.14 13.30
N GLY A 29 35.74 24.87 14.41
CA GLY A 29 36.52 26.11 14.56
C GLY A 29 35.91 27.34 13.87
N LYS A 30 36.74 28.23 13.30
CA LYS A 30 36.36 29.53 12.69
C LYS A 30 35.82 29.43 11.24
N GLN A 31 35.61 28.24 10.69
CA GLN A 31 35.13 28.06 9.31
C GLN A 31 33.79 27.33 9.29
N ASN A 32 32.79 27.93 8.65
CA ASN A 32 31.51 27.27 8.36
C ASN A 32 31.68 26.42 7.11
N LYS A 33 31.76 25.10 7.25
CA LYS A 33 31.71 24.16 6.12
C LYS A 33 30.31 23.54 6.08
N THR A 34 29.61 23.73 4.96
CA THR A 34 28.34 23.04 4.70
C THR A 34 28.64 21.70 4.05
N GLU A 35 28.34 20.61 4.75
CA GLU A 35 28.37 19.26 4.20
C GLU A 35 26.95 18.76 3.96
N TYR A 36 26.77 17.93 2.93
CA TYR A 36 25.47 17.34 2.61
C TYR A 36 25.52 15.86 2.96
N ILE A 37 24.62 15.42 3.82
CA ILE A 37 24.42 13.99 4.09
C ILE A 37 23.16 13.54 3.36
N LEU A 38 23.24 12.34 2.78
CA LEU A 38 22.11 11.63 2.21
C LEU A 38 21.38 10.92 3.36
N GLU A 39 20.22 11.44 3.72
CA GLU A 39 19.34 10.79 4.69
C GLU A 39 18.29 9.97 3.95
N HIS A 40 18.07 8.73 4.39
CA HIS A 40 16.97 7.92 3.87
C HIS A 40 15.66 8.31 4.55
N GLY A 41 14.62 8.53 3.76
CA GLY A 41 13.26 8.79 4.22
C GLY A 41 12.27 7.84 3.57
N LEU A 42 11.11 7.68 4.20
CA LEU A 42 9.95 7.04 3.59
C LEU A 42 9.00 8.14 3.12
N GLN A 43 8.55 8.04 1.88
CA GLN A 43 7.58 8.96 1.32
C GLN A 43 6.42 8.17 0.70
N TYR A 44 5.20 8.58 1.01
CA TYR A 44 4.01 8.11 0.31
C TYR A 44 3.91 8.83 -1.02
N ARG A 45 3.79 8.05 -2.09
CA ARG A 45 3.55 8.54 -3.44
C ARG A 45 2.22 8.03 -3.95
N ASP A 46 1.57 8.84 -4.78
CA ASP A 46 0.34 8.45 -5.44
C ASP A 46 0.56 7.23 -6.34
N GLY A 47 -0.42 6.34 -6.34
CA GLY A 47 -0.39 5.05 -7.01
C GLY A 47 -0.81 3.92 -6.06
N THR A 48 -1.56 2.96 -6.60
CA THR A 48 -2.10 1.85 -5.81
C THR A 48 -1.01 0.85 -5.44
N ASN A 49 -0.94 0.48 -4.16
CA ASN A 49 -0.12 -0.63 -3.69
C ASN A 49 -0.83 -1.98 -3.95
N VAL A 50 -0.82 -2.41 -5.22
CA VAL A 50 -1.47 -3.66 -5.67
C VAL A 50 -0.89 -4.89 -4.96
N MET A 51 0.42 -4.92 -4.74
CA MET A 51 1.11 -6.02 -4.06
C MET A 51 0.54 -6.25 -2.65
N GLY A 52 0.37 -5.18 -1.88
CA GLY A 52 -0.19 -5.25 -0.53
C GLY A 52 -1.66 -5.64 -0.51
N MET A 53 -2.43 -5.14 -1.46
CA MET A 53 -3.85 -5.46 -1.59
C MET A 53 -4.07 -6.95 -1.91
N ILE A 54 -3.30 -7.51 -2.85
CA ILE A 54 -3.39 -8.93 -3.21
C ILE A 54 -3.09 -9.81 -1.99
N MET A 55 -2.01 -9.52 -1.27
CA MET A 55 -1.64 -10.31 -0.09
C MET A 55 -2.70 -10.26 1.00
N PHE A 56 -3.23 -9.06 1.28
CA PHE A 56 -4.33 -8.90 2.22
C PHE A 56 -5.54 -9.74 1.82
N CYS A 57 -5.98 -9.66 0.56
CA CYS A 57 -7.14 -10.42 0.06
C CYS A 57 -6.93 -11.94 0.15
N ILE A 58 -5.72 -12.44 -0.18
CA ILE A 58 -5.39 -13.87 -0.07
C ILE A 58 -5.47 -14.32 1.39
N THR A 59 -4.79 -13.62 2.31
CA THR A 59 -4.79 -13.98 3.73
C THR A 59 -6.20 -13.88 4.31
N PHE A 60 -6.95 -12.83 3.96
CA PHE A 60 -8.34 -12.66 4.37
C PHE A 60 -9.22 -13.82 3.88
N GLY A 61 -9.11 -14.20 2.60
CA GLY A 61 -9.87 -15.31 2.03
C GLY A 61 -9.53 -16.66 2.69
N LEU A 62 -8.26 -16.91 2.99
CA LEU A 62 -7.84 -18.12 3.70
C LEU A 62 -8.43 -18.19 5.12
N LEU A 63 -8.37 -17.09 5.87
CA LEU A 63 -8.94 -17.01 7.22
C LEU A 63 -10.47 -17.10 7.19
N LEU A 64 -11.11 -16.47 6.20
CA LEU A 64 -12.56 -16.55 6.00
C LEU A 64 -13.01 -17.99 5.74
N GLY A 65 -12.26 -18.75 4.95
CA GLY A 65 -12.53 -20.17 4.70
C GLY A 65 -12.48 -21.02 5.98
N GLN A 66 -11.67 -20.63 6.97
CA GLN A 66 -11.57 -21.33 8.25
C GLN A 66 -12.73 -21.02 9.20
N LEU A 67 -13.50 -19.96 8.97
CA LEU A 67 -14.65 -19.58 9.81
C LEU A 67 -15.89 -20.46 9.58
N GLY A 68 -15.87 -21.33 8.56
CA GLY A 68 -16.94 -22.27 8.26
C GLY A 68 -18.29 -21.56 8.07
N PRO A 69 -19.39 -22.01 8.73
CA PRO A 69 -20.71 -21.42 8.54
C PRO A 69 -20.81 -19.94 8.91
N ARG A 70 -19.97 -19.46 9.85
CA ARG A 70 -19.96 -18.04 10.25
C ARG A 70 -19.42 -17.13 9.14
N GLY A 71 -18.60 -17.67 8.23
CA GLY A 71 -18.05 -16.95 7.09
C GLY A 71 -19.00 -16.85 5.90
N GLN A 72 -20.08 -17.62 5.87
CA GLN A 72 -20.92 -17.78 4.69
C GLN A 72 -21.48 -16.46 4.16
N ALA A 73 -22.02 -15.61 5.05
CA ALA A 73 -22.60 -14.32 4.65
C ALA A 73 -21.55 -13.40 3.98
N MET A 74 -20.30 -13.45 4.43
CA MET A 74 -19.21 -12.67 3.85
C MET A 74 -18.76 -13.26 2.51
N LEU A 75 -18.70 -14.59 2.39
CA LEU A 75 -18.42 -15.26 1.11
C LEU A 75 -19.47 -14.91 0.07
N ASP A 76 -20.75 -15.01 0.41
CA ASP A 76 -21.87 -14.69 -0.49
C ASP A 76 -21.80 -13.23 -0.96
N PHE A 77 -21.44 -12.31 -0.06
CA PHE A 77 -21.19 -10.92 -0.41
C PHE A 77 -20.07 -10.76 -1.45
N PHE A 78 -18.91 -11.41 -1.26
CA PHE A 78 -17.80 -11.31 -2.22
C PHE A 78 -18.10 -11.96 -3.56
N VAL A 79 -18.88 -13.05 -3.59
CA VAL A 79 -19.34 -13.68 -4.85
C VAL A 79 -20.24 -12.72 -5.62
N ALA A 80 -21.25 -12.14 -4.95
CA ALA A 80 -22.13 -11.16 -5.57
C ALA A 80 -21.38 -9.92 -6.06
N LEU A 81 -20.41 -9.42 -5.27
CA LEU A 81 -19.54 -8.31 -5.66
C LEU A 81 -18.75 -8.63 -6.93
N ASN A 82 -18.16 -9.84 -7.02
CA ASN A 82 -17.42 -10.27 -8.20
C ASN A 82 -18.31 -10.36 -9.45
N GLU A 83 -19.54 -10.89 -9.33
CA GLU A 83 -20.49 -10.90 -10.45
C GLU A 83 -20.82 -9.49 -10.94
N ILE A 84 -21.02 -8.54 -10.03
CA ILE A 84 -21.25 -7.14 -10.37
C ILE A 84 -20.03 -6.56 -11.10
N VAL A 85 -18.82 -6.79 -10.60
CA VAL A 85 -17.58 -6.34 -11.25
C VAL A 85 -17.44 -6.90 -12.65
N MET A 86 -17.71 -8.19 -12.86
CA MET A 86 -17.66 -8.82 -14.18
C MET A 86 -18.67 -8.19 -15.16
N LYS A 87 -19.88 -7.85 -14.69
CA LYS A 87 -20.87 -7.12 -15.50
C LYS A 87 -20.37 -5.71 -15.87
N ILE A 88 -19.76 -5.00 -14.93
CA ILE A 88 -19.16 -3.67 -15.18
C ILE A 88 -18.06 -3.78 -16.24
N VAL A 89 -17.16 -4.77 -16.13
CA VAL A 89 -16.08 -4.99 -17.10
C VAL A 89 -16.65 -5.26 -18.50
N ASN A 90 -17.69 -6.09 -18.62
CA ASN A 90 -18.34 -6.34 -19.90
C ASN A 90 -18.97 -5.08 -20.50
N LEU A 91 -19.54 -4.19 -19.68
CA LEU A 91 -20.09 -2.91 -20.16
C LEU A 91 -19.02 -1.94 -20.66
N ILE A 92 -17.80 -2.00 -20.11
CA ILE A 92 -16.69 -1.12 -20.51
C ILE A 92 -16.01 -1.61 -21.79
N ILE A 93 -15.93 -2.93 -21.97
CA ILE A 93 -15.27 -3.55 -23.13
C ILE A 93 -16.15 -3.48 -24.39
N LEU A 94 -17.48 -3.49 -24.22
CA LEU A 94 -18.45 -3.33 -25.30
C LEU A 94 -18.47 -1.89 -25.85
#